data_AF-A0A558CV97-F1
#
_entry.id   AF-A0A558CV97-F1
#
_cell.length_a   1.000
_cell.length_b   1.000
_cell.length_c   1.000
_cell.angle_alpha   90.00
_cell.angle_beta   90.00
_cell.angle_gamma   90.00
#
_symmetry.space_group_name_H-M   'P 1'
#
loop_
_entity.id
_entity.type
_entity.pdbx_description
1 polymer ?
#
loop_
_entity_poly.entity_id
_entity_poly.type
_entity_poly.pdbx_seq_one_letter_code
_entity_poly.pdbx_strand_id
1 'polypeptide(L)'
;MASHTPGAPVFAQPADLPEWALRSVDLASTRLGAKALFASDDFFAEVARMLSPEPAQFVPGKFDTNGKWMDGWESRRKRVAGYDWALVRLGVKGVIRG
;
A
#
# COMPACT_ATOMS: atom_id res chain seq x y z
N MET A 1 -17.15 -1.79 25.13
CA MET A 1 -16.93 -1.83 23.66
C MET A 1 -16.86 -3.29 23.26
N ALA A 2 -17.72 -3.77 22.38
CA ALA A 2 -17.73 -5.18 22.00
C ALA A 2 -16.38 -5.54 21.36
N SER A 3 -15.65 -6.46 21.98
CA SER A 3 -14.42 -7.02 21.44
C SER A 3 -14.78 -7.82 20.20
N HIS A 4 -14.77 -7.16 19.05
CA HIS A 4 -14.83 -7.85 17.78
C HIS A 4 -13.46 -8.48 17.60
N THR A 5 -13.32 -9.75 17.98
CA THR A 5 -12.12 -10.51 17.66
C THR A 5 -11.99 -10.54 16.14
N PRO A 6 -10.91 -10.00 15.56
CA PRO A 6 -10.71 -10.07 14.12
C PRO A 6 -10.69 -11.53 13.66
N GLY A 7 -11.30 -11.80 12.49
CA GLY A 7 -11.22 -13.09 11.84
C GLY A 7 -9.81 -13.39 11.33
N ALA A 8 -9.60 -14.61 10.85
CA ALA A 8 -8.33 -15.01 10.25
C ALA A 8 -7.99 -14.13 9.03
N PRO A 9 -6.73 -13.70 8.86
CA PRO A 9 -6.28 -12.99 7.66
C PRO A 9 -6.47 -13.84 6.40
N VAL A 10 -6.98 -13.21 5.34
CA VAL A 10 -7.05 -13.75 3.99
C VAL A 10 -6.03 -13.01 3.14
N PHE A 11 -5.10 -13.73 2.54
CA PHE A 11 -4.06 -13.14 1.70
C PHE A 11 -4.48 -13.16 0.23
N ALA A 12 -4.19 -12.08 -0.49
CA ALA A 12 -4.33 -12.02 -1.93
C ALA A 12 -3.35 -12.99 -2.61
N GLN A 13 -3.75 -13.49 -3.78
CA GLN A 13 -2.80 -14.20 -4.64
C GLN A 13 -1.75 -13.21 -5.18
N PRO A 14 -0.50 -13.66 -5.40
CA PRO A 14 0.51 -12.85 -6.06
C PRO A 14 0.02 -12.36 -7.43
N ALA A 15 0.42 -11.16 -7.83
CA ALA A 15 0.13 -10.66 -9.17
C ALA A 15 0.97 -11.43 -10.21
N ASP A 16 0.35 -11.77 -11.34
CA ASP A 16 1.06 -12.28 -12.51
C ASP A 16 1.82 -11.14 -13.18
N LEU A 17 3.14 -11.09 -12.95
CA LEU A 17 3.99 -10.05 -13.50
C LEU A 17 4.47 -10.39 -14.92
N PRO A 18 4.56 -9.41 -15.83
CA PRO A 18 5.15 -9.62 -17.15
C PRO A 18 6.65 -9.94 -17.04
N GLU A 19 7.20 -10.62 -18.05
CA GLU A 19 8.60 -11.07 -18.07
C GLU A 19 9.61 -9.93 -17.80
N TRP A 20 9.36 -8.74 -18.36
CA TRP A 20 10.25 -7.59 -18.15
C TRP A 20 10.31 -7.15 -16.68
N ALA A 21 9.20 -7.27 -15.94
CA ALA A 21 9.12 -6.90 -14.53
C ALA A 21 9.82 -7.94 -13.66
N LEU A 22 9.64 -9.23 -13.97
CA LEU A 22 10.32 -10.34 -13.29
C LEU A 22 11.85 -10.28 -13.43
N ARG A 23 12.35 -9.69 -14.52
CA ARG A 23 13.79 -9.47 -14.76
C ARG A 23 14.30 -8.10 -14.33
N SER A 24 13.47 -7.29 -13.70
CA SER A 24 13.80 -5.95 -13.24
C SER A 24 13.88 -5.88 -11.71
N VAL A 25 14.49 -4.81 -11.21
CA VAL A 25 14.54 -4.51 -9.78
C VAL A 25 13.37 -3.59 -9.43
N ASP A 26 12.59 -3.95 -8.42
CA ASP A 26 11.61 -3.03 -7.82
C ASP A 26 12.32 -1.94 -7.02
N LEU A 27 12.52 -0.77 -7.63
CA LEU A 27 13.15 0.40 -7.00
C LEU A 27 12.32 1.00 -5.87
N ALA A 28 11.02 0.69 -5.81
CA ALA A 28 10.11 1.11 -4.75
C ALA A 28 10.05 0.09 -3.59
N SER A 29 10.86 -0.98 -3.64
CA SER A 29 10.92 -1.98 -2.59
C SER A 29 11.49 -1.42 -1.28
N THR A 30 10.74 -1.57 -0.19
CA THR A 30 11.19 -1.21 1.17
C THR A 30 12.43 -1.98 1.61
N ARG A 31 12.67 -3.18 1.07
CA ARG A 31 13.92 -3.96 1.29
C ARG A 31 15.17 -3.27 0.74
N LEU A 32 15.02 -2.39 -0.25
CA LEU A 32 16.09 -1.55 -0.78
C LEU A 32 16.17 -0.18 -0.08
N GLY A 33 15.35 0.07 0.94
CA GLY A 33 15.29 1.35 1.66
C GLY A 33 14.35 2.39 1.03
N ALA A 34 13.48 1.98 0.11
CA ALA A 34 12.44 2.84 -0.41
C ALA A 34 11.49 3.27 0.71
N LYS A 35 10.97 4.49 0.62
CA LYS A 35 10.15 5.07 1.68
C LYS A 35 9.11 6.02 1.09
N ALA A 36 7.86 5.87 1.53
CA ALA A 36 6.86 6.90 1.31
C ALA A 36 7.17 8.11 2.21
N LEU A 37 7.36 9.27 1.60
CA LEU A 37 7.72 10.52 2.27
C LEU A 37 6.49 11.33 2.66
N PHE A 38 5.46 11.29 1.81
CA PHE A 38 4.26 12.08 1.97
C PHE A 38 3.13 11.50 1.13
N ALA A 39 1.90 11.77 1.52
CA ALA A 39 0.70 11.55 0.71
C ALA A 39 -0.26 12.72 0.89
N SER A 40 -1.02 13.02 -0.17
CA SER A 40 -2.01 14.08 -0.14
C SER A 40 -3.14 13.81 0.86
N ASP A 41 -3.48 12.53 1.06
CA ASP A 41 -4.45 12.07 2.05
C ASP A 41 -4.23 10.58 2.36
N ASP A 42 -4.08 10.24 3.65
CA ASP A 42 -3.81 8.89 4.18
C ASP A 42 -4.86 8.47 5.21
N PHE A 43 -6.05 9.05 5.13
CA PHE A 43 -7.03 8.97 6.21
C PHE A 43 -7.46 7.53 6.54
N PHE A 44 -7.78 6.70 5.55
CA PHE A 44 -8.27 5.33 5.80
C PHE A 44 -7.15 4.30 5.86
N ALA A 45 -6.10 4.45 5.05
CA ALA A 45 -4.92 3.60 5.13
C ALA A 45 -3.66 4.36 4.73
N GLU A 46 -2.61 4.23 5.53
CA GLU A 46 -1.33 4.93 5.35
C GLU A 46 -0.60 4.50 4.08
N VAL A 47 -0.05 5.46 3.33
CA VAL A 47 0.64 5.21 2.07
C VAL A 47 1.83 4.25 2.19
N ALA A 48 2.46 4.18 3.38
CA ALA A 48 3.59 3.30 3.62
C ALA A 48 3.24 1.81 3.42
N ARG A 49 1.97 1.42 3.65
CA ARG A 49 1.50 0.04 3.46
C ARG A 49 1.48 -0.37 1.98
N MET A 50 1.24 0.58 1.06
CA MET A 50 1.30 0.32 -0.38
C MET A 50 2.67 -0.17 -0.86
N LEU A 51 3.75 0.19 -0.15
CA LEU A 51 5.12 -0.24 -0.49
C LEU A 51 5.51 -1.57 0.16
N SER A 52 4.58 -2.23 0.87
CA SER A 52 4.82 -3.56 1.43
C SER A 52 5.03 -4.56 0.29
N PRO A 53 6.10 -5.38 0.34
CA PRO A 53 6.31 -6.43 -0.65
C PRO A 53 5.53 -7.71 -0.34
N GLU A 54 4.86 -7.76 0.82
CA GLU A 54 4.05 -8.91 1.23
C GLU A 54 2.71 -8.94 0.47
N PRO A 55 2.11 -10.12 0.28
CA PRO A 55 0.77 -10.21 -0.30
C PRO A 55 -0.24 -9.39 0.51
N ALA A 56 -1.08 -8.63 -0.19
CA ALA A 56 -2.11 -7.82 0.45
C ALA A 56 -3.03 -8.69 1.33
N GLN A 57 -3.27 -8.26 2.56
CA GLN A 57 -4.07 -8.99 3.53
C GLN A 57 -5.44 -8.34 3.76
N PHE A 58 -6.46 -9.17 3.87
CA PHE A 58 -7.78 -8.79 4.32
C PHE A 58 -8.07 -9.44 5.67
N VAL A 59 -8.38 -8.64 6.69
CA VAL A 59 -8.70 -9.17 8.02
C VAL A 59 -10.16 -8.85 8.36
N PRO A 60 -11.08 -9.83 8.27
CA PRO A 60 -12.48 -9.63 8.61
C PRO A 60 -12.63 -9.08 10.03
N GLY A 61 -13.47 -8.06 10.22
CA GLY A 61 -13.72 -7.48 11.54
C GLY A 61 -12.55 -6.68 12.14
N LYS A 62 -11.47 -6.41 11.38
CA LYS A 62 -10.40 -5.51 11.81
C LYS A 62 -10.74 -4.06 11.45
N PHE A 63 -10.69 -3.20 12.46
CA PHE A 63 -10.93 -1.77 12.34
C PHE A 63 -9.80 -1.01 13.01
N ASP A 64 -9.48 0.17 12.48
CA ASP A 64 -8.62 1.15 13.11
C ASP A 64 -9.45 2.37 13.55
N THR A 65 -8.78 3.46 13.93
CA THR A 65 -9.45 4.69 14.38
C THR A 65 -10.30 5.33 13.29
N ASN A 66 -9.97 5.13 12.02
CA ASN A 66 -10.58 5.87 10.90
C ASN A 66 -11.52 4.99 10.06
N GLY A 67 -11.60 3.69 10.33
CA GLY A 67 -12.59 2.83 9.73
C GLY A 67 -12.16 1.37 9.69
N LYS A 68 -12.61 0.67 8.64
CA LYS A 68 -12.18 -0.70 8.38
C LYS A 68 -10.69 -0.66 8.05
N TRP A 69 -9.91 -1.51 8.69
CA TRP A 69 -8.49 -1.59 8.41
C TRP A 69 -8.27 -2.18 7.01
N MET A 70 -7.45 -1.51 6.21
CA MET A 70 -7.10 -1.93 4.85
C MET A 70 -5.58 -2.07 4.70
N ASP A 71 -5.18 -3.06 3.89
CA ASP A 71 -3.79 -3.29 3.51
C ASP A 71 -3.51 -2.66 2.15
N GLY A 72 -2.94 -1.45 2.17
CA GLY A 72 -2.75 -0.61 1.00
C GLY A 72 -2.82 0.87 1.37
N TRP A 73 -3.04 1.72 0.38
CA TRP A 73 -3.25 3.16 0.55
C TRP A 73 -4.69 3.53 0.20
N GLU A 74 -5.37 4.26 1.08
CA GLU A 74 -6.76 4.67 0.87
C GLU A 74 -7.02 6.08 1.41
N SER A 75 -7.41 6.98 0.49
CA SER A 75 -7.79 8.36 0.78
C SER A 75 -9.30 8.50 1.00
N ARG A 76 -9.74 9.65 1.53
CA ARG A 76 -11.17 10.00 1.59
C ARG A 76 -11.71 10.25 0.19
N ARG A 77 -13.00 9.98 0.03
CA ARG A 77 -13.73 10.32 -1.19
C ARG A 77 -13.67 11.82 -1.46
N LYS A 78 -12.99 12.20 -2.54
CA LYS A 78 -12.87 13.60 -2.97
C LYS A 78 -14.16 14.11 -3.61
N ARG A 79 -14.55 15.35 -3.27
CA ARG A 79 -15.69 16.09 -3.85
C ARG A 79 -15.27 17.40 -4.52
N VAL A 80 -13.98 17.54 -4.75
CA VAL A 80 -13.33 18.69 -5.40
C VAL A 80 -12.46 18.20 -6.56
N ALA A 81 -12.06 19.09 -7.46
CA ALA A 81 -11.19 18.74 -8.58
C ALA A 81 -9.78 18.31 -8.12
N GLY A 82 -9.09 17.56 -8.97
CA GLY A 82 -7.73 17.07 -8.75
C GLY A 82 -7.64 15.60 -8.35
N TYR A 83 -6.42 15.14 -8.05
CA TYR A 83 -6.10 13.74 -7.74
C TYR A 83 -5.49 13.63 -6.35
N ASP A 84 -5.54 12.43 -5.78
CA ASP A 84 -4.67 12.08 -4.66
C ASP A 84 -3.33 11.57 -5.19
N TRP A 85 -2.26 11.88 -4.47
CA TRP A 85 -0.89 11.57 -4.87
C TRP A 85 -0.03 11.25 -3.66
N ALA A 86 1.09 10.57 -3.92
CA ALA A 86 2.09 10.23 -2.93
C ALA A 86 3.49 10.54 -3.45
N LEU A 87 4.39 10.88 -2.53
CA LEU A 87 5.82 11.04 -2.80
C LEU A 87 6.56 9.84 -2.24
N VAL A 88 7.20 9.09 -3.13
CA VAL A 88 8.00 7.92 -2.78
C VAL A 88 9.46 8.18 -3.11
N ARG A 89 10.33 8.03 -2.11
CA ARG A 89 11.77 7.97 -2.30
C ARG A 89 12.12 6.53 -2.69
N LEU A 90 12.71 6.35 -3.86
CA LEU A 90 13.25 5.06 -4.30
C LEU A 90 14.39 4.61 -3.36
N GLY A 91 14.56 3.30 -3.23
CA GLY A 91 15.59 2.74 -2.33
C GLY A 91 17.01 2.99 -2.83
N VAL A 92 17.19 2.96 -4.15
CA VAL A 92 18.48 3.18 -4.82
C VAL A 92 18.29 3.98 -6.10
N LYS A 93 19.38 4.56 -6.62
CA LYS A 93 19.38 5.19 -7.96
C LYS A 93 19.20 4.09 -9.01
N GLY A 94 18.43 4.40 -10.06
CA GLY A 94 18.17 3.47 -11.15
C GLY A 94 17.48 4.13 -12.33
N VAL A 95 17.19 3.33 -13.36
CA VAL A 95 16.43 3.74 -14.54
C VAL A 95 15.03 3.15 -14.43
N ILE A 96 14.00 4.00 -14.54
CA ILE A 96 12.61 3.55 -14.46
C ILE A 96 12.24 2.80 -15.74
N ARG A 97 11.60 1.64 -15.55
CA ARG A 97 10.97 0.83 -16.59
C ARG A 97 9.64 0.35 -16.01
N GLY A 98 8.57 0.43 -16.79
CA GLY A 98 7.20 0.22 -16.32
C GLY A 98 6.21 0.26 -17.45
#